data_AF-A0A3P1CBQ9-F1
#
_entry.id   AF-A0A3P1CBQ9-F1
#
_cell.length_a   1.000
_cell.length_b   1.000
_cell.length_c   1.000
_cell.angle_alpha   90.00
_cell.angle_beta   90.00
_cell.angle_gamma   90.00
#
_symmetry.space_group_name_H-M   'P 1'
#
loop_
_entity.id
_entity.type
_entity.pdbx_description
1 polymer ?
#
loop_
_entity_poly.entity_id
_entity_poly.type
_entity_poly.pdbx_seq_one_letter_code
_entity_poly.pdbx_strand_id
1 'polypeptide(L)' 'MQMTHRASADSLNSGFLEAIKERFGAKEVEIIVKDVEDNKVVNQMETFHKLEKLRRKLKSVKIDPALDLSALANDVNL' A
#
# COMPACT_ATOMS: atom_id res chain seq x y z
N MET A 1 -1.67 -20.58 22.88
CA MET A 1 -0.64 -19.70 22.30
C MET A 1 -1.35 -18.75 21.36
N GLN A 2 -1.11 -17.44 21.49
CA GLN A 2 -1.67 -16.42 20.59
C GLN A 2 -0.57 -15.97 19.64
N MET A 3 -0.84 -15.93 18.33
CA MET A 3 0.07 -15.37 17.33
C MET A 3 -0.65 -14.26 16.56
N THR A 4 0.07 -13.18 16.30
CA THR A 4 -0.42 -12.04 15.55
C THR A 4 0.38 -11.92 14.26
N HIS A 5 -0.29 -12.02 13.12
CA HIS A 5 0.30 -11.79 11.81
C HIS A 5 -0.14 -10.41 11.30
N ARG A 6 0.82 -9.58 10.89
CA ARG A 6 0.54 -8.32 10.19
C ARG A 6 0.89 -8.52 8.73
N ALA A 7 -0.13 -8.53 7.88
CA ALA A 7 0.00 -8.76 6.46
C ALA A 7 -1.00 -7.88 5.70
N SER A 8 -0.73 -7.58 4.43
CA SER A 8 -1.71 -6.87 3.59
C SER A 8 -2.97 -7.73 3.43
N ALA A 9 -4.14 -7.11 3.34
CA ALA A 9 -5.39 -7.82 3.05
C ALA A 9 -5.26 -8.66 1.76
N ASP A 10 -4.58 -8.14 0.74
CA ASP A 10 -4.36 -8.84 -0.53
C ASP A 10 -3.50 -10.11 -0.41
N SER A 11 -2.71 -10.22 0.66
CA SER A 11 -1.86 -11.39 0.91
C SER A 11 -2.56 -12.51 1.69
N LEU A 12 -3.82 -12.30 2.11
CA LEU A 12 -4.65 -13.32 2.74
C LEU A 12 -5.21 -14.26 1.66
N ASN A 13 -4.41 -15.23 1.23
CA ASN A 13 -4.79 -16.24 0.25
C ASN A 13 -4.96 -17.64 0.87
N SER A 14 -5.30 -18.63 0.04
CA SER A 14 -5.45 -20.02 0.46
C SER A 14 -4.21 -20.58 1.16
N GLY A 15 -3.01 -20.20 0.71
CA GLY A 15 -1.75 -20.62 1.33
C GLY A 15 -1.58 -20.11 2.76
N PHE A 16 -2.09 -18.92 3.07
CA PHE A 16 -2.11 -18.41 4.44
C PHE A 16 -3.02 -19.25 5.35
N LEU A 17 -4.19 -19.67 4.86
CA LEU A 17 -5.10 -20.55 5.61
C LEU A 17 -4.51 -21.94 5.81
N GLU A 18 -3.81 -22.50 4.82
CA GLU A 18 -3.09 -23.77 4.95
C GLU A 18 -1.97 -23.69 6.01
N ALA A 19 -1.19 -22.60 6.01
CA ALA A 19 -0.15 -22.38 7.01
C ALA A 19 -0.72 -22.31 8.44
N ILE A 20 -1.90 -21.70 8.63
CA ILE A 20 -2.59 -21.71 9.93
C ILE A 20 -3.02 -23.13 10.29
N LYS A 21 -3.62 -23.88 9.34
CA LYS A 21 -4.07 -25.26 9.58
C LYS A 21 -2.92 -26.18 9.96
N GLU A 22 -1.80 -26.15 9.25
CA GLU A 22 -0.62 -26.97 9.56
C GLU A 22 -0.07 -26.67 10.97
N ARG A 23 -0.09 -25.39 11.35
CA ARG A 23 0.54 -24.94 12.59
C ARG A 23 -0.33 -25.18 13.84
N PHE A 24 -1.66 -25.08 13.71
CA PHE A 24 -2.58 -25.29 14.83
C PHE A 24 -3.23 -26.69 14.84
N GLY A 25 -3.13 -27.44 13.73
CA GLY A 25 -3.64 -28.81 13.60
C GLY A 25 -5.15 -28.89 13.72
N ALA A 26 -5.65 -29.91 14.41
CA ALA A 26 -7.09 -30.17 14.61
C ALA A 26 -7.71 -29.38 15.77
N LYS A 27 -7.08 -28.30 16.22
CA LYS A 27 -7.59 -27.47 17.33
C LYS A 27 -8.52 -26.40 16.78
N GLU A 28 -9.50 -26.00 17.58
CA GLU A 28 -10.31 -24.82 17.27
C GLU A 28 -9.44 -23.56 17.34
N VAL A 29 -9.59 -22.69 16.33
CA VAL A 29 -8.77 -21.49 16.16
C VAL A 29 -9.70 -20.30 15.97
N GLU A 30 -9.46 -19.24 16.73
CA GLU A 30 -10.13 -17.95 16.57
C GLU A 30 -9.23 -17.02 15.73
N ILE A 31 -9.76 -16.47 14.63
CA ILE A 31 -9.05 -15.55 13.73
C ILE A 31 -9.63 -14.15 13.91
N ILE A 32 -8.80 -13.22 14.36
CA ILE A 32 -9.19 -11.82 14.56
C ILE A 32 -8.52 -10.96 13.49
N VAL A 33 -9.31 -10.40 12.57
CA VAL A 33 -8.87 -9.43 11.57
C VAL A 33 -9.18 -8.03 12.07
N LYS A 34 -8.16 -7.17 12.12
CA LYS A 34 -8.30 -5.76 12.49
C LYS A 34 -7.78 -4.90 11.35
N ASP A 35 -8.48 -3.82 11.06
CA ASP A 35 -7.89 -2.74 10.29
C ASP A 35 -6.85 -2.04 11.17
N VAL A 36 -5.61 -1.98 10.69
CA VAL A 36 -4.50 -1.40 11.43
C VAL A 36 -3.96 -0.27 10.60
N GLU A 37 -4.27 0.96 11.00
CA GLU A 37 -3.70 2.16 10.39
C GLU A 37 -2.17 2.04 10.37
N ASP A 38 -1.62 2.04 9.15
CA ASP A 38 -0.19 1.97 8.98
C ASP A 38 0.38 3.35 9.31
N ASN A 39 0.74 3.57 10.58
CA ASN A 39 1.60 4.66 11.01
C ASN A 39 3.04 4.47 10.48
N LYS A 40 3.16 4.20 9.18
CA LYS A 40 4.43 4.20 8.48
C LYS A 40 4.97 5.62 8.56
N VAL A 41 5.95 5.79 9.43
CA VAL A 41 6.81 6.97 9.42
C VAL A 41 7.43 7.04 8.03
N VAL A 42 6.91 7.93 7.19
CA VAL A 42 7.36 8.09 5.82
C VAL A 42 8.83 8.47 5.89
N ASN A 43 9.71 7.59 5.41
CA ASN A 43 11.13 7.88 5.36
C ASN A 43 11.35 8.99 4.32
N GLN A 44 11.60 10.21 4.81
CA GLN A 44 11.77 11.40 3.98
C GLN A 44 12.88 11.23 2.95
N MET A 45 13.90 10.44 3.26
CA MET A 45 15.02 10.16 2.36
C MET A 45 14.60 9.25 1.19
N GLU A 46 13.81 8.22 1.45
CA GLU A 46 13.27 7.38 0.38
C GLU A 46 12.32 8.15 -0.54
N THR A 47 11.53 9.06 0.04
CA THR A 47 10.63 9.95 -0.69
C THR A 47 11.43 10.89 -1.59
N PHE A 48 12.50 11.50 -1.06
CA PHE A 48 13.42 12.34 -1.82
C PHE A 48 14.02 11.60 -3.01
N HIS A 49 14.52 10.37 -2.82
CA HIS A 49 15.07 9.57 -3.90
C HIS A 49 14.05 9.18 -4.98
N LYS A 50 12.79 8.92 -4.59
CA LYS A 50 11.70 8.68 -5.55
C LYS A 50 11.40 9.93 -6.37
N LEU A 51 11.36 11.11 -5.73
CA LEU A 51 11.13 12.40 -6.38
C LEU A 51 12.29 12.80 -7.32
N GLU A 52 13.53 12.56 -6.92
CA GLU A 52 14.73 12.76 -7.77
C GLU A 52 14.65 11.93 -9.05
N LYS A 53 14.25 10.66 -8.95
CA LYS A 53 14.06 9.79 -10.13
C LYS A 53 12.94 10.30 -11.04
N LEU A 54 11.83 10.75 -10.48
CA LEU A 54 10.73 11.37 -11.23
C LEU A 54 11.18 12.65 -11.95
N ARG A 55 11.87 13.55 -11.25
CA ARG A 55 12.44 14.78 -11.82
C ARG A 55 13.38 14.50 -12.99
N ARG A 56 14.21 13.46 -12.91
CA ARG A 56 15.09 13.06 -14.02
C ARG A 56 14.32 12.53 -15.23
N LYS A 57 13.23 11.80 -15.03
CA LYS A 57 12.37 11.31 -16.11
C LYS A 57 11.53 12.43 -16.74
N LEU A 58 11.12 13.40 -15.96
CA LEU A 58 10.28 14.53 -16.38
C LEU A 58 11.10 15.75 -16.84
N LYS A 59 12.42 15.62 -16.94
CA LYS A 59 13.34 16.72 -17.29
C LYS A 59 13.06 17.33 -18.68
N SER A 60 12.37 16.60 -19.56
CA SER A 60 11.94 17.03 -20.89
C SER A 60 10.48 17.47 -20.96
N VAL A 61 9.73 17.37 -19.86
CA VAL A 61 8.34 17.83 -19.81
C VAL A 61 8.34 19.33 -19.62
N LYS A 62 7.99 20.05 -20.67
CA LYS A 62 7.64 21.47 -20.55
C LYS A 62 6.28 21.52 -19.85
N ILE A 63 6.28 21.89 -18.58
CA ILE A 63 5.05 22.22 -17.86
C ILE A 63 4.62 23.56 -18.44
N ASP A 64 3.52 23.57 -19.18
CA ASP A 64 2.90 24.80 -19.64
C ASP A 64 2.25 25.49 -18.42
N PRO A 65 2.75 26.66 -17.98
CA PRO A 65 2.20 27.35 -16.81
C PRO A 65 0.79 27.91 -17.06
N ALA A 66 0.31 27.93 -18.31
CA ALA A 66 -1.06 28.29 -18.64
C ALA A 66 -2.04 27.10 -18.53
N LEU A 67 -1.55 25.88 -18.28
CA LEU A 67 -2.39 24.70 -18.13
C LEU A 67 -3.09 24.71 -16.76
N ASP A 68 -4.37 25.07 -16.74
CA ASP A 68 -5.20 24.98 -15.55
C ASP A 68 -5.57 23.52 -15.25
N LEU A 69 -4.76 22.89 -14.40
CA LEU A 69 -4.97 21.52 -13.93
C LEU A 69 -6.25 21.35 -13.09
N SER A 70 -6.83 22.46 -12.60
CA SER A 70 -8.08 22.45 -11.85
C SER A 70 -9.27 22.11 -12.76
N ALA A 71 -9.22 22.52 -14.03
CA ALA A 71 -10.25 22.19 -15.02
C ALA A 71 -10.23 20.70 -15.38
N LEU A 72 -9.04 20.09 -15.49
CA LEU A 72 -8.87 18.66 -15.81
C LEU A 72 -9.35 17.73 -14.68
N ALA A 73 -9.29 18.17 -13.41
CA ALA A 73 -9.75 17.38 -12.28
C ALA A 73 -11.27 17.19 -12.25
N ASN A 74 -12.04 18.08 -12.88
CA ASN A 74 -13.50 17.96 -12.96
C ASN A 74 -13.96 16.95 -14.02
N ASP A 75 -13.21 16.75 -15.10
CA ASP A 75 -13.62 15.86 -16.21
C ASP A 75 -13.44 14.37 -15.91
N VAL A 76 -12.66 14.00 -14.88
CA VAL A 76 -12.46 12.59 -14.47
C VAL A 76 -13.51 12.14 -13.44
N ASN A 77 -14.37 13.04 -12.98
CA ASN A 77 -15.47 12.77 -12.03
C ASN A 77 -16.84 12.58 -12.71
N LEU A 78 -16.87 12.35 -14.03
CA LEU A 78 -18.08 12.01 -14.81
C LEU A 78 -18.18 10.52 -15.11
#